data_AF-A0A926J8T2-F1
#
_entry.id   AF-A0A926J8T2-F1
#
_cell.length_a   1.000
_cell.length_b   1.000
_cell.length_c   1.000
_cell.angle_alpha   90.00
_cell.angle_beta   90.00
_cell.angle_gamma   90.00
#
_symmetry.space_group_name_H-M   'P 1'
#
loop_
_entity.id
_entity.type
_entity.pdbx_description
1 polymer ?
#
loop_
_entity_poly.entity_id
_entity_poly.type
_entity_poly.pdbx_seq_one_letter_code
_entity_poly.pdbx_strand_id
1 'polypeptide(L)'
;MSLTQAETVFASVHEDAINDALTAFCTARPRYLAYGSPAFTPVTTAAETRMDAIAFPGVPGGIQWRLRLSIPRVDLFKQTQALPPELSLGPGQFSVELDAELCIECRKIRIDPKPPRPDKGRGNDNPNEPPRDDKHPLSELTCFKLRVFAVGHLEHVFTSTGEDGIAFAVDAVEIVDIKPDELESFLECLMFLILQAVLAGIRLPLRALRAGAFQLVPVVGPLIEDDQIKVRGTV
;
A
#
# COMPACT_ATOMS: atom_id res chain seq x y z
N MET A 1 24.24 -31.69 9.57
CA MET A 1 23.34 -31.24 10.66
C MET A 1 21.96 -31.79 10.37
N SER A 2 21.22 -32.31 11.36
CA SER A 2 19.85 -32.75 11.11
C SER A 2 18.99 -31.54 10.74
N LEU A 3 18.18 -31.66 9.68
CA LEU A 3 17.27 -30.61 9.20
C LEU A 3 16.30 -30.11 10.28
N THR A 4 16.11 -30.91 11.33
CA THR A 4 15.15 -30.62 12.38
C THR A 4 15.76 -30.23 13.72
N GLN A 5 17.09 -30.26 13.93
CA GLN A 5 17.82 -29.86 15.16
C GLN A 5 17.33 -30.38 16.55
N ALA A 6 16.14 -30.98 16.66
CA ALA A 6 15.48 -31.71 17.77
C ALA A 6 13.96 -31.89 17.48
N GLU A 7 13.39 -31.14 16.53
CA GLU A 7 11.94 -31.09 16.24
C GLU A 7 11.45 -32.23 15.30
N THR A 8 10.13 -32.47 15.27
CA THR A 8 9.53 -33.54 14.47
C THR A 8 9.15 -33.11 13.05
N VAL A 9 8.93 -31.81 12.79
CA VAL A 9 8.62 -31.30 11.45
C VAL A 9 9.38 -30.02 11.14
N PHE A 10 9.86 -29.94 9.90
CA PHE A 10 10.47 -28.75 9.31
C PHE A 10 9.64 -28.34 8.08
N ALA A 11 9.33 -27.05 7.96
CA ALA A 11 8.74 -26.46 6.78
C ALA A 11 9.57 -25.25 6.36
N SER A 12 9.73 -25.06 5.05
CA SER A 12 10.29 -23.84 4.49
C SER A 12 9.52 -23.36 3.28
N VAL A 13 9.48 -22.04 3.10
CA VAL A 13 8.86 -21.37 1.95
C VAL A 13 9.93 -20.55 1.26
N HIS A 14 10.20 -20.86 -0.01
CA HIS A 14 11.16 -20.13 -0.84
C HIS A 14 10.63 -18.77 -1.25
N GLU A 15 11.51 -17.80 -1.44
CA GLU A 15 11.19 -16.47 -1.96
C GLU A 15 10.29 -16.51 -3.21
N ASP A 16 10.63 -17.34 -4.19
CA ASP A 16 9.82 -17.50 -5.42
C ASP A 16 8.37 -17.87 -5.11
N ALA A 17 8.15 -18.76 -4.14
CA ALA A 17 6.81 -19.17 -3.74
C ALA A 17 6.04 -18.02 -3.05
N ILE A 18 6.75 -17.14 -2.32
CA ILE A 18 6.16 -15.93 -1.73
C ILE A 18 5.75 -14.96 -2.84
N ASN A 19 6.64 -14.71 -3.80
CA ASN A 19 6.39 -13.84 -4.94
C ASN A 19 5.25 -14.36 -5.83
N ASP A 20 5.18 -15.67 -6.08
CA ASP A 20 4.08 -16.31 -6.80
C ASP A 20 2.76 -16.16 -6.04
N ALA A 21 2.78 -16.37 -4.72
CA ALA A 21 1.59 -16.21 -3.88
C ALA A 21 1.09 -14.76 -3.85
N LEU A 22 2.00 -13.79 -3.72
CA LEU A 22 1.68 -12.35 -3.79
C LEU A 22 1.11 -11.99 -5.15
N THR A 23 1.72 -12.48 -6.23
CA THR A 23 1.26 -12.26 -7.60
C THR A 23 -0.14 -12.82 -7.79
N ALA A 24 -0.39 -14.07 -7.39
CA ALA A 24 -1.70 -14.69 -7.49
C ALA A 24 -2.75 -13.96 -6.63
N PHE A 25 -2.42 -13.62 -5.39
CA PHE A 25 -3.33 -12.91 -4.48
C PHE A 25 -3.69 -11.53 -5.01
N CYS A 26 -2.71 -10.74 -5.42
CA CYS A 26 -2.92 -9.37 -5.92
C CYS A 26 -3.62 -9.35 -7.27
N THR A 27 -3.34 -10.34 -8.13
CA THR A 27 -4.07 -10.52 -9.40
C THR A 27 -5.52 -10.90 -9.16
N ALA A 28 -5.80 -11.77 -8.17
CA ALA A 28 -7.16 -12.16 -7.82
C ALA A 28 -7.92 -11.08 -7.03
N ARG A 29 -7.19 -10.21 -6.31
CA ARG A 29 -7.76 -9.17 -5.45
C ARG A 29 -7.12 -7.79 -5.68
N PRO A 30 -7.23 -7.23 -6.90
CA PRO A 30 -6.56 -5.99 -7.27
C PRO A 30 -6.93 -4.78 -6.40
N ARG A 31 -8.11 -4.79 -5.76
CA ARG A 31 -8.54 -3.73 -4.84
C ARG A 31 -7.61 -3.47 -3.64
N TYR A 32 -6.71 -4.39 -3.30
CA TYR A 32 -5.69 -4.18 -2.25
C TYR A 32 -4.50 -3.34 -2.72
N LEU A 33 -4.40 -3.09 -4.03
CA LEU A 33 -3.33 -2.29 -4.62
C LEU A 33 -3.84 -0.99 -5.25
N ALA A 34 -5.15 -0.80 -5.37
CA ALA A 34 -5.73 0.37 -6.01
C ALA A 34 -6.75 1.04 -5.10
N TYR A 35 -6.49 2.30 -4.78
CA TYR A 35 -7.28 3.12 -3.88
C TYR A 35 -7.62 4.44 -4.56
N GLY A 36 -8.85 4.92 -4.44
CA GLY A 36 -9.23 6.18 -5.06
C GLY A 36 -10.39 6.88 -4.36
N SER A 37 -10.36 8.20 -4.39
CA SER A 37 -11.45 9.04 -3.93
C SER A 37 -12.63 9.02 -4.92
N PRO A 38 -13.81 9.56 -4.56
CA PRO A 38 -15.04 9.35 -5.33
C PRO A 38 -15.02 9.80 -6.80
N ALA A 39 -14.18 10.79 -7.16
CA ALA A 39 -14.00 11.21 -8.56
C ALA A 39 -13.23 10.18 -9.41
N PHE A 40 -12.37 9.37 -8.80
CA PHE A 40 -11.59 8.33 -9.47
C PHE A 40 -12.22 6.95 -9.31
N THR A 41 -12.69 6.63 -8.11
CA THR A 41 -13.27 5.35 -7.73
C THR A 41 -14.61 5.62 -7.04
N PRO A 42 -15.71 5.77 -7.82
CA PRO A 42 -17.02 6.16 -7.28
C PRO A 42 -17.61 5.15 -6.30
N VAL A 43 -17.23 3.89 -6.39
CA VAL A 43 -17.66 2.81 -5.48
C VAL A 43 -16.53 1.79 -5.36
N THR A 44 -16.46 1.10 -4.22
CA THR A 44 -15.54 -0.04 -4.06
C THR A 44 -15.98 -1.17 -4.98
N THR A 45 -15.02 -1.74 -5.73
CA THR A 45 -15.22 -2.88 -6.62
C THR A 45 -14.21 -3.99 -6.28
N ALA A 46 -14.22 -5.07 -7.07
CA ALA A 46 -13.14 -6.07 -7.00
C ALA A 46 -11.79 -5.52 -7.47
N ALA A 47 -11.80 -4.48 -8.32
CA ALA A 47 -10.63 -3.88 -8.92
C ALA A 47 -10.00 -2.78 -8.07
N GLU A 48 -10.81 -1.97 -7.38
CA GLU A 48 -10.36 -0.78 -6.67
C GLU A 48 -11.16 -0.55 -5.39
N THR A 49 -10.50 -0.03 -4.37
CA THR A 49 -11.11 0.36 -3.09
C THR A 49 -11.45 1.85 -3.11
N ARG A 50 -12.72 2.20 -2.86
CA ARG A 50 -13.10 3.59 -2.65
C ARG A 50 -12.61 4.06 -1.29
N MET A 51 -11.96 5.21 -1.26
CA MET A 51 -11.58 5.96 -0.07
C MET A 51 -12.22 7.35 -0.10
N ASP A 52 -12.19 8.04 1.04
CA ASP A 52 -12.68 9.41 1.10
C ASP A 52 -11.68 10.39 0.47
N ALA A 53 -12.22 11.47 -0.08
CA ALA A 53 -11.41 12.59 -0.53
C ALA A 53 -10.79 13.31 0.69
N ILE A 54 -9.66 13.97 0.49
CA ILE A 54 -9.03 14.76 1.56
C ILE A 54 -9.93 15.98 1.82
N ALA A 55 -10.55 16.03 2.99
CA ALA A 55 -11.41 17.15 3.36
C ALA A 55 -10.58 18.44 3.46
N PHE A 56 -10.97 19.48 2.71
CA PHE A 56 -10.28 20.76 2.72
C PHE A 56 -11.28 21.93 2.69
N PRO A 57 -11.15 22.92 3.60
CA PRO A 57 -12.03 24.09 3.61
C PRO A 57 -12.04 24.82 2.26
N GLY A 58 -13.24 25.13 1.75
CA GLY A 58 -13.40 25.84 0.48
C GLY A 58 -13.25 24.97 -0.77
N VAL A 59 -13.07 23.66 -0.64
CA VAL A 59 -13.07 22.70 -1.76
C VAL A 59 -14.28 21.78 -1.63
N PRO A 60 -15.42 22.08 -2.30
CA PRO A 60 -16.59 21.21 -2.28
C PRO A 60 -16.24 19.80 -2.77
N GLY A 61 -16.55 18.80 -1.94
CA GLY A 61 -16.24 17.40 -2.21
C GLY A 61 -14.82 16.96 -1.86
N GLY A 62 -13.96 17.87 -1.36
CA GLY A 62 -12.58 17.58 -0.96
C GLY A 62 -11.61 17.43 -2.15
N ILE A 63 -10.32 17.34 -1.83
CA ILE A 63 -9.25 17.10 -2.79
C ILE A 63 -9.29 15.63 -3.20
N GLN A 64 -9.48 15.40 -4.50
CA GLN A 64 -9.60 14.06 -5.06
C GLN A 64 -8.21 13.50 -5.39
N TRP A 65 -8.04 12.21 -5.16
CA TRP A 65 -6.77 11.51 -5.32
C TRP A 65 -6.97 10.04 -5.72
N ARG A 66 -5.93 9.43 -6.26
CA ARG A 66 -5.86 7.99 -6.53
C ARG A 66 -4.44 7.48 -6.31
N LEU A 67 -4.31 6.33 -5.67
CA LEU A 67 -3.07 5.59 -5.47
C LEU A 67 -3.19 4.23 -6.15
N ARG A 68 -2.18 3.85 -6.94
CA ARG A 68 -2.03 2.50 -7.48
C ARG A 68 -0.65 1.98 -7.16
N LEU A 69 -0.59 0.83 -6.51
CA LEU A 69 0.62 0.10 -6.19
C LEU A 69 0.80 -1.01 -7.22
N SER A 70 2.03 -1.30 -7.63
CA SER A 70 2.33 -2.53 -8.35
C SER A 70 2.22 -3.73 -7.43
N ILE A 71 2.21 -4.92 -8.03
CA ILE A 71 2.39 -6.15 -7.24
C ILE A 71 3.77 -6.06 -6.58
N PRO A 72 3.86 -6.18 -5.24
CA PRO A 72 5.13 -6.10 -4.53
C PRO A 72 5.99 -7.33 -4.85
N ARG A 73 7.30 -7.10 -4.95
CA ARG A 73 8.29 -8.15 -5.08
C ARG A 73 9.11 -8.24 -3.79
N VAL A 74 9.13 -9.41 -3.19
CA VAL A 74 9.86 -9.71 -1.95
C VAL A 74 11.23 -10.27 -2.30
N ASP A 75 12.25 -9.84 -1.57
CA ASP A 75 13.62 -10.39 -1.59
C ASP A 75 14.02 -10.72 -0.14
N LEU A 76 14.37 -11.97 0.12
CA LEU A 76 14.71 -12.48 1.45
C LEU A 76 16.22 -12.36 1.70
N PHE A 77 16.63 -12.38 2.97
CA PHE A 77 18.06 -12.46 3.27
C PHE A 77 18.61 -13.86 2.88
N LYS A 78 19.64 -13.95 2.02
CA LYS A 78 20.54 -12.87 1.58
C LYS A 78 20.08 -12.27 0.25
N GLN A 79 20.06 -10.94 0.17
CA GLN A 79 19.53 -10.20 -0.97
C GLN A 79 20.01 -10.73 -2.33
N THR A 80 19.05 -10.95 -3.23
CA THR A 80 19.29 -11.25 -4.64
C THR A 80 19.19 -9.98 -5.50
N GLN A 81 18.49 -8.96 -5.01
CA GLN A 81 18.25 -7.68 -5.68
C GLN A 81 19.04 -6.56 -4.99
N ALA A 82 19.43 -5.56 -5.78
CA ALA A 82 20.14 -4.41 -5.25
C ALA A 82 19.17 -3.45 -4.56
N LEU A 83 19.47 -3.08 -3.31
CA LEU A 83 18.75 -2.06 -2.57
C LEU A 83 19.40 -0.68 -2.76
N PRO A 84 18.63 0.42 -2.59
CA PRO A 84 19.19 1.75 -2.44
C PRO A 84 20.25 1.77 -1.32
N PRO A 85 21.29 2.62 -1.43
CA PRO A 85 22.42 2.63 -0.50
C PRO A 85 22.05 2.95 0.96
N GLU A 86 20.88 3.56 1.19
CA GLU A 86 20.31 3.87 2.49
C GLU A 86 19.73 2.64 3.20
N LEU A 87 19.38 1.60 2.42
CA LEU A 87 18.82 0.35 2.92
C LEU A 87 19.82 -0.80 2.82
N SER A 88 19.79 -1.67 3.82
CA SER A 88 20.59 -2.90 3.82
C SER A 88 19.81 -4.03 4.46
N LEU A 89 19.93 -5.23 3.91
CA LEU A 89 19.21 -6.40 4.42
C LEU A 89 20.07 -7.19 5.41
N GLY A 90 19.58 -7.33 6.64
CA GLY A 90 20.19 -8.16 7.68
C GLY A 90 19.55 -9.56 7.81
N PRO A 91 20.17 -10.48 8.58
CA PRO A 91 19.56 -11.77 8.91
C PRO A 91 18.17 -11.60 9.55
N GLY A 92 17.20 -12.42 9.13
CA GLY A 92 15.83 -12.34 9.63
C GLY A 92 14.96 -11.25 8.99
N GLN A 93 15.50 -10.49 8.03
CA GLN A 93 14.76 -9.44 7.32
C GLN A 93 14.41 -9.85 5.88
N PHE A 94 13.41 -9.17 5.34
CA PHE A 94 13.07 -9.16 3.93
C PHE A 94 13.04 -7.72 3.40
N SER A 95 13.23 -7.55 2.10
CA SER A 95 12.93 -6.31 1.41
C SER A 95 11.75 -6.46 0.47
N VAL A 96 11.09 -5.34 0.19
CA VAL A 96 10.00 -5.23 -0.77
C VAL A 96 10.33 -4.13 -1.76
N GLU A 97 10.19 -4.42 -3.04
CA GLU A 97 10.20 -3.43 -4.12
C GLU A 97 8.81 -3.32 -4.75
N LEU A 98 8.33 -2.09 -4.97
CA LEU A 98 7.10 -1.82 -5.73
C LEU A 98 7.10 -0.41 -6.33
N ASP A 99 6.33 -0.23 -7.40
CA ASP A 99 6.03 1.08 -7.95
C ASP A 99 4.72 1.63 -7.36
N ALA A 100 4.70 2.91 -7.00
CA ALA A 100 3.51 3.64 -6.55
C ALA A 100 3.18 4.77 -7.53
N GLU A 101 2.00 4.74 -8.14
CA GLU A 101 1.44 5.83 -8.94
C GLU A 101 0.45 6.63 -8.10
N LEU A 102 0.78 7.89 -7.80
CA LEU A 102 -0.10 8.82 -7.12
C LEU A 102 -0.63 9.84 -8.14
N CYS A 103 -1.95 10.01 -8.14
CA CYS A 103 -2.64 11.02 -8.93
C CYS A 103 -3.43 11.93 -7.99
N ILE A 104 -3.44 13.23 -8.30
CA ILE A 104 -4.24 14.24 -7.62
C ILE A 104 -5.00 15.08 -8.64
N GLU A 105 -6.23 15.41 -8.32
CA GLU A 105 -7.05 16.31 -9.13
C GLU A 105 -6.77 17.77 -8.76
N CYS A 106 -5.94 18.46 -9.55
CA CYS A 106 -5.62 19.87 -9.35
C CYS A 106 -6.68 20.76 -10.01
N ARG A 107 -7.59 21.31 -9.21
CA ARG A 107 -8.59 22.28 -9.68
C ARG A 107 -8.08 23.70 -9.50
N LYS A 108 -8.06 24.49 -10.57
CA LYS A 108 -7.81 25.94 -10.50
C LYS A 108 -9.05 26.63 -9.94
N ILE A 109 -9.06 26.89 -8.63
CA ILE A 109 -10.13 27.66 -7.98
C ILE A 109 -9.99 29.12 -8.44
N ARG A 110 -10.98 29.63 -9.14
CA ARG A 110 -11.08 31.07 -9.39
C ARG A 110 -11.67 31.73 -8.15
N ILE A 111 -10.82 32.37 -7.37
CA ILE A 111 -11.29 33.29 -6.33
C ILE A 111 -11.71 34.56 -7.06
N ASP A 112 -13.00 34.76 -7.26
CA ASP A 112 -13.52 36.01 -7.83
C ASP A 112 -13.29 37.13 -6.79
N PRO A 113 -12.44 38.13 -7.05
CA PRO A 113 -12.12 39.17 -6.06
C PRO A 113 -13.28 40.16 -5.83
N LYS A 114 -14.41 39.99 -6.54
CA LYS A 114 -15.56 40.86 -6.37
C LYS A 114 -16.32 40.48 -5.10
N PRO A 115 -16.56 41.43 -4.18
CA PRO A 115 -17.43 41.19 -3.04
C PRO A 115 -18.81 40.72 -3.54
N PRO A 116 -19.53 39.89 -2.76
CA PRO A 116 -20.87 39.45 -3.10
C PRO A 116 -21.69 40.68 -3.48
N ARG A 117 -22.17 40.74 -4.74
CA ARG A 117 -23.01 41.86 -5.15
C ARG A 117 -24.27 41.82 -4.26
N PRO A 118 -24.69 42.96 -3.68
CA PRO A 118 -25.96 43.02 -2.99
C PRO A 118 -27.05 42.53 -3.96
N ASP A 119 -27.95 41.69 -3.45
CA ASP A 119 -29.08 41.13 -4.18
C ASP A 119 -29.81 42.24 -4.93
N LYS A 120 -29.51 42.40 -6.22
CA LYS A 120 -30.35 43.21 -7.09
C LYS A 120 -31.56 42.35 -7.36
N GLY A 121 -32.62 42.62 -6.60
CA GLY A 121 -33.91 41.95 -6.73
C GLY A 121 -34.28 41.74 -8.19
N ARG A 122 -34.78 40.53 -8.47
CA ARG A 122 -35.37 40.06 -9.74
C ARG A 122 -35.79 41.22 -10.65
N GLY A 123 -34.96 41.52 -11.64
CA GLY A 123 -35.20 42.62 -12.56
C GLY A 123 -34.43 42.42 -13.85
N ASN A 124 -35.16 41.96 -14.85
CA ASN A 124 -34.82 41.88 -16.28
C ASN A 124 -33.76 40.86 -16.68
N ASP A 125 -34.21 39.63 -16.93
CA ASP A 125 -33.60 38.74 -17.91
C ASP A 125 -33.61 39.45 -19.27
N ASN A 126 -32.43 39.88 -19.71
CA ASN A 126 -32.25 40.47 -21.03
C ASN A 126 -32.00 39.31 -22.01
N PRO A 127 -32.90 39.00 -22.95
CA PRO A 127 -32.81 37.81 -23.81
C PRO A 127 -31.64 37.82 -24.81
N ASN A 128 -30.84 38.89 -24.81
CA ASN A 128 -29.67 39.08 -25.67
C ASN A 128 -28.33 38.94 -24.90
N GLU A 129 -28.31 38.56 -23.62
CA GLU A 129 -27.06 38.17 -22.98
C GLU A 129 -26.63 36.79 -23.54
N PRO A 130 -25.45 36.67 -24.17
CA PRO A 130 -24.93 35.36 -24.58
C PRO A 130 -24.85 34.47 -23.34
N PRO A 131 -25.06 33.14 -23.47
CA PRO A 131 -24.96 32.22 -22.35
C PRO A 131 -23.65 32.49 -21.62
N ARG A 132 -23.73 32.79 -20.32
CA ARG A 132 -22.53 32.89 -19.51
C ARG A 132 -21.83 31.56 -19.65
N ASP A 133 -20.65 31.60 -20.26
CA ASP A 133 -19.75 30.48 -20.40
C ASP A 133 -19.33 30.11 -18.97
N ASP A 134 -20.13 29.26 -18.33
CA ASP A 134 -19.85 28.60 -17.05
C ASP A 134 -18.64 27.69 -17.31
N LYS A 135 -17.47 28.32 -17.45
CA LYS A 135 -16.18 27.67 -17.51
C LYS A 135 -16.01 26.93 -16.20
N HIS A 136 -16.48 25.70 -16.19
CA HIS A 136 -16.18 24.72 -15.16
C HIS A 136 -14.66 24.79 -14.96
N PRO A 137 -14.17 24.87 -13.70
CA PRO A 137 -12.74 24.94 -13.47
C PRO A 137 -12.09 23.78 -14.21
N LEU A 138 -11.17 24.10 -15.12
CA LEU A 138 -10.36 23.11 -15.82
C LEU A 138 -9.65 22.31 -14.74
N SER A 139 -10.11 21.08 -14.56
CA SER A 139 -9.50 20.12 -13.65
C SER A 139 -8.33 19.49 -14.40
N GLU A 140 -7.12 19.69 -13.90
CA GLU A 140 -5.90 19.10 -14.46
C GLU A 140 -5.48 17.93 -13.55
N LEU A 141 -5.48 16.73 -14.11
CA LEU A 141 -4.98 15.56 -13.43
C LEU A 141 -3.45 15.60 -13.40
N THR A 142 -2.87 15.57 -12.21
CA THR A 142 -1.41 15.47 -12.05
C THR A 142 -1.08 14.11 -11.46
N CYS A 143 -0.27 13.32 -12.15
CA CYS A 143 0.17 12.01 -11.69
C CYS A 143 1.70 11.90 -11.72
N PHE A 144 2.26 11.14 -10.79
CA PHE A 144 3.67 10.78 -10.78
C PHE A 144 3.84 9.34 -10.29
N LYS A 145 4.98 8.74 -10.63
CA LYS A 145 5.35 7.38 -10.23
C LYS A 145 6.60 7.43 -9.37
N LEU A 146 6.57 6.66 -8.29
CA LEU A 146 7.68 6.48 -7.37
C LEU A 146 8.07 5.01 -7.38
N ARG A 147 9.37 4.74 -7.33
CA ARG A 147 9.86 3.41 -6.98
C ARG A 147 10.13 3.39 -5.49
N VAL A 148 9.49 2.47 -4.80
CA VAL A 148 9.47 2.39 -3.35
C VAL A 148 10.17 1.10 -2.94
N PHE A 149 11.16 1.24 -2.07
CA PHE A 149 11.83 0.13 -1.42
C PHE A 149 11.46 0.13 0.06
N ALA A 150 11.23 -1.04 0.62
CA ALA A 150 11.01 -1.20 2.04
C ALA A 150 11.83 -2.37 2.57
N VAL A 151 12.25 -2.30 3.82
CA VAL A 151 12.79 -3.43 4.57
C VAL A 151 11.87 -3.73 5.74
N GLY A 152 11.80 -4.98 6.14
CA GLY A 152 10.92 -5.45 7.18
C GLY A 152 11.33 -6.80 7.75
N HIS A 153 10.57 -7.26 8.73
CA HIS A 153 10.76 -8.55 9.36
C HIS A 153 9.41 -9.23 9.62
N LEU A 154 9.48 -10.54 9.90
CA LEU A 154 8.28 -11.32 10.20
C LEU A 154 8.01 -11.30 11.70
N GLU A 155 6.78 -10.98 12.07
CA GLU A 155 6.31 -11.06 13.44
C GLU A 155 5.37 -12.24 13.62
N HIS A 156 5.51 -12.89 14.77
CA HIS A 156 4.55 -13.87 15.23
C HIS A 156 3.42 -13.16 15.97
N VAL A 157 2.18 -13.35 15.51
CA VAL A 157 1.01 -12.67 16.08
C VAL A 157 -0.05 -13.66 16.55
N PHE A 158 -0.46 -13.49 17.81
CA PHE A 158 -1.61 -14.20 18.37
C PHE A 158 -2.88 -13.38 18.11
N THR A 159 -3.87 -13.95 17.45
CA THR A 159 -5.17 -13.29 17.33
C THR A 159 -5.92 -13.37 18.66
N SER A 160 -6.84 -12.43 18.89
CA SER A 160 -7.75 -12.46 20.05
C SER A 160 -8.66 -13.69 20.09
N THR A 161 -8.77 -14.43 18.98
CA THR A 161 -9.49 -15.70 18.90
C THR A 161 -8.60 -16.92 19.19
N GLY A 162 -7.34 -16.70 19.62
CA GLY A 162 -6.37 -17.75 19.94
C GLY A 162 -5.76 -18.44 18.71
N GLU A 163 -5.86 -17.82 17.53
CA GLU A 163 -5.25 -18.36 16.32
C GLU A 163 -3.85 -17.78 16.12
N ASP A 164 -2.95 -18.66 15.72
CA ASP A 164 -1.55 -18.33 15.48
C ASP A 164 -1.34 -17.86 14.04
N GLY A 165 -0.54 -16.81 13.86
CA GLY A 165 -0.33 -16.21 12.55
C GLY A 165 1.03 -15.55 12.40
N ILE A 166 1.42 -15.38 11.13
CA ILE A 166 2.60 -14.60 10.75
C ILE A 166 2.12 -13.29 10.13
N ALA A 167 2.68 -12.18 10.61
CA ALA A 167 2.48 -10.84 10.07
C ALA A 167 3.79 -10.29 9.51
N PHE A 168 3.66 -9.35 8.57
CA PHE A 168 4.78 -8.62 7.98
C PHE A 168 4.86 -7.26 8.67
N ALA A 169 6.00 -6.97 9.31
CA ALA A 169 6.30 -5.66 9.87
C ALA A 169 7.24 -4.90 8.92
N VAL A 170 7.00 -3.60 8.75
CA VAL A 170 7.87 -2.70 7.97
C VAL A 170 8.78 -1.98 8.94
N ASP A 171 10.08 -2.02 8.69
CA ASP A 171 11.12 -1.40 9.50
C ASP A 171 11.53 -0.02 8.93
N ALA A 172 11.69 0.07 7.61
CA ALA A 172 12.03 1.31 6.93
C ALA A 172 11.51 1.31 5.49
N VAL A 173 11.36 2.52 4.92
CA VAL A 173 10.97 2.77 3.53
C VAL A 173 11.92 3.82 2.96
N GLU A 174 12.37 3.61 1.74
CA GLU A 174 13.20 4.51 0.95
C GLU A 174 12.57 4.75 -0.41
N ILE A 175 12.60 5.99 -0.89
CA ILE A 175 12.14 6.34 -2.23
C ILE A 175 13.30 6.97 -2.99
N VAL A 176 13.56 6.48 -4.20
CA VAL A 176 14.74 6.91 -4.96
C VAL A 176 14.48 8.24 -5.70
N ASP A 177 15.46 9.13 -5.66
CA ASP A 177 15.59 10.35 -6.48
C ASP A 177 14.53 11.45 -6.21
N ILE A 178 14.11 11.67 -4.96
CA ILE A 178 13.26 12.81 -4.62
C ILE A 178 14.08 13.96 -4.05
N LYS A 179 13.78 15.18 -4.52
CA LYS A 179 14.26 16.41 -3.90
C LYS A 179 13.13 17.43 -3.74
N PRO A 180 13.15 18.26 -2.69
CA PRO A 180 14.16 18.30 -1.62
C PRO A 180 14.04 17.14 -0.62
N ASP A 181 15.08 16.89 0.18
CA ASP A 181 15.17 15.78 1.15
C ASP A 181 13.97 15.77 2.11
N GLU A 182 13.46 16.93 2.50
CA GLU A 182 12.30 17.01 3.40
C GLU A 182 11.01 16.48 2.74
N LEU A 183 10.88 16.61 1.42
CA LEU A 183 9.76 16.05 0.67
C LEU A 183 9.90 14.53 0.53
N GLU A 184 11.12 14.05 0.30
CA GLU A 184 11.49 12.63 0.28
C GLU A 184 11.08 11.96 1.59
N SER A 185 11.57 12.48 2.73
CA SER A 185 11.23 11.95 4.06
C SER A 185 9.73 12.01 4.38
N PHE A 186 9.02 13.06 3.93
CA PHE A 186 7.57 13.14 4.10
C PHE A 186 6.86 12.02 3.32
N LEU A 187 7.27 11.79 2.07
CA LEU A 187 6.68 10.75 1.22
C LEU A 187 7.05 9.35 1.71
N GLU A 188 8.25 9.13 2.20
CA GLU A 188 8.68 7.87 2.83
C GLU A 188 7.83 7.54 4.06
N CYS A 189 7.62 8.52 4.93
CA CYS A 189 6.75 8.37 6.11
C CYS A 189 5.31 8.04 5.69
N LEU A 190 4.77 8.74 4.69
CA LEU A 190 3.45 8.44 4.15
C LEU A 190 3.37 7.01 3.58
N MET A 191 4.38 6.61 2.79
CA MET A 191 4.44 5.27 2.20
C MET A 191 4.60 4.19 3.26
N PHE A 192 5.41 4.42 4.30
CA PHE A 192 5.54 3.53 5.45
C PHE A 192 4.18 3.25 6.10
N LEU A 193 3.39 4.30 6.40
CA LEU A 193 2.06 4.15 6.99
C LEU A 193 1.10 3.38 6.07
N ILE A 194 1.14 3.66 4.76
CA ILE A 194 0.31 2.95 3.77
C ILE A 194 0.69 1.48 3.74
N LEU A 195 1.98 1.15 3.62
CA LEU A 195 2.45 -0.23 3.55
C LEU A 195 2.13 -1.00 4.82
N GLN A 196 2.33 -0.40 6.00
CA GLN A 196 1.91 -1.00 7.27
C GLN A 196 0.41 -1.29 7.29
N ALA A 197 -0.44 -0.36 6.85
CA ALA A 197 -1.89 -0.56 6.83
C ALA A 197 -2.32 -1.65 5.83
N VAL A 198 -1.68 -1.72 4.66
CA VAL A 198 -1.93 -2.78 3.66
C VAL A 198 -1.51 -4.13 4.21
N LEU A 199 -0.30 -4.23 4.76
CA LEU A 199 0.25 -5.48 5.30
C LEU A 199 -0.49 -5.95 6.56
N ALA A 200 -1.03 -5.05 7.37
CA ALA A 200 -1.89 -5.44 8.50
C ALA A 200 -3.12 -6.25 8.06
N GLY A 201 -3.58 -6.05 6.82
CA GLY A 201 -4.64 -6.83 6.18
C GLY A 201 -4.20 -8.17 5.61
N ILE A 202 -2.88 -8.42 5.50
CA ILE A 202 -2.28 -9.66 4.98
C ILE A 202 -1.67 -10.43 6.15
N ARG A 203 -2.39 -11.44 6.62
CA ARG A 203 -1.90 -12.36 7.66
C ARG A 203 -1.89 -13.76 7.11
N LEU A 204 -0.83 -14.51 7.40
CA LEU A 204 -0.75 -15.93 7.07
C LEU A 204 -1.21 -16.72 8.29
N PRO A 205 -2.43 -17.26 8.31
CA PRO A 205 -2.87 -18.10 9.41
C PRO A 205 -2.07 -19.40 9.40
N LEU A 206 -1.40 -19.76 10.50
CA LEU A 206 -0.55 -20.96 10.56
C LEU A 206 -1.35 -22.26 10.37
N ARG A 207 -2.65 -22.24 10.67
CA ARG A 207 -3.60 -23.33 10.32
C ARG A 207 -3.72 -23.61 8.81
N ALA A 208 -3.29 -22.69 7.94
CA ALA A 208 -3.21 -22.92 6.50
C ALA A 208 -1.98 -23.76 6.09
N LEU A 209 -0.96 -23.90 6.95
CA LEU A 209 0.18 -24.80 6.77
C LEU A 209 -0.16 -26.24 7.20
N ARG A 210 -1.39 -26.69 6.94
CA ARG A 210 -1.83 -28.06 7.20
C ARG A 210 -1.50 -28.94 5.99
N ALA A 211 -0.52 -29.83 6.15
CA ALA A 211 -0.29 -30.92 5.20
C ALA A 211 -1.14 -32.15 5.61
N GLY A 212 -2.41 -32.18 5.17
CA GLY A 212 -3.31 -33.30 5.45
C GLY A 212 -3.79 -33.36 6.92
N ALA A 213 -3.53 -34.47 7.61
CA ALA A 213 -4.03 -34.76 8.96
C ALA A 213 -3.19 -34.15 10.10
N PHE A 214 -2.08 -33.48 9.79
CA PHE A 214 -1.13 -32.98 10.77
C PHE A 214 -1.21 -31.46 10.89
N GLN A 215 -1.33 -30.97 12.12
CA GLN A 215 -1.24 -29.55 12.44
C GLN A 215 0.19 -29.27 12.86
N LEU A 216 0.92 -28.46 12.08
CA LEU A 216 2.20 -27.93 12.52
C LEU A 216 1.93 -26.98 13.70
N VAL A 217 2.46 -27.30 14.88
CA VAL A 217 2.54 -26.37 16.01
C VAL A 217 3.96 -25.79 15.99
N PRO A 218 4.16 -24.52 15.60
CA PRO A 218 5.48 -23.92 15.57
C PRO A 218 6.10 -23.91 16.97
N VAL A 219 7.32 -24.41 17.08
CA VAL A 219 8.17 -24.32 18.28
C VAL A 219 9.30 -23.31 18.04
N VAL A 220 9.75 -23.16 16.79
CA VAL A 220 10.80 -22.22 16.36
C VAL A 220 10.42 -21.60 15.01
N GLY A 221 10.54 -20.28 14.89
CA GLY A 221 10.23 -19.52 13.67
C GLY A 221 8.97 -18.64 13.78
N PRO A 222 8.64 -17.84 12.75
CA PRO A 222 9.29 -17.79 11.44
C PRO A 222 10.70 -17.18 11.47
N LEU A 223 11.66 -17.83 10.80
CA LEU A 223 13.03 -17.33 10.61
C LEU A 223 13.29 -17.14 9.11
N ILE A 224 13.90 -16.02 8.71
CA ILE A 224 14.36 -15.82 7.33
C ILE A 224 15.84 -16.16 7.24
N GLU A 225 16.16 -17.22 6.48
CA GLU A 225 17.51 -17.69 6.24
C GLU A 225 17.59 -18.45 4.91
N ASP A 226 18.70 -18.32 4.18
CA ASP A 226 18.97 -19.04 2.92
C ASP A 226 17.80 -18.89 1.91
N ASP A 227 17.31 -17.66 1.75
CA ASP A 227 16.22 -17.27 0.83
C ASP A 227 14.90 -17.99 1.11
N GLN A 228 14.72 -18.40 2.37
CA GLN A 228 13.55 -19.14 2.83
C GLN A 228 13.04 -18.63 4.17
N ILE A 229 11.70 -18.63 4.31
CA ILE A 229 11.06 -18.57 5.62
C ILE A 229 11.02 -19.99 6.18
N LYS A 230 11.71 -20.24 7.29
CA LYS A 230 11.79 -21.54 7.98
C LYS A 230 10.93 -21.53 9.23
N VAL A 231 10.17 -22.61 9.42
CA VAL A 231 9.41 -22.89 10.64
C VAL A 231 9.69 -24.33 11.07
N ARG A 232 9.89 -24.54 12.37
CA ARG A 232 10.10 -25.86 12.98
C ARG A 232 9.12 -26.07 14.09
N GLY A 233 8.63 -27.28 14.23
CA GLY A 233 7.55 -27.54 15.16
C GLY A 233 7.34 -29.01 15.48
N THR A 234 6.36 -29.25 16.33
CA THR A 234 5.85 -30.58 16.62
C THR A 234 4.51 -30.82 15.94
N VAL A 235 4.19 -32.10 15.73
CA VAL A 235 2.89 -32.59 15.27
C VAL A 235 1.97 -32.83 16.45
#